data_AF-A0A058Z004-F1
#
_entry.id   AF-A0A058Z004-F1
#
_cell.length_a   1.000
_cell.length_b   1.000
_cell.length_c   1.000
_cell.angle_alpha   90.00
_cell.angle_beta   90.00
_cell.angle_gamma   90.00
#
_symmetry.space_group_name_H-M   'P 1'
#
loop_
_entity.id
_entity.type
_entity.pdbx_description
1 polymer ?
#
loop_
_entity_poly.entity_id
_entity_poly.type
_entity_poly.pdbx_seq_one_letter_code
_entity_poly.pdbx_strand_id
1 'polypeptide(L)'
;MSKSFMSGQRPTAHFIPDIEAYMSGKQTEPTVRALEGQYTKFRFMEKALLQRKSGLAGRLPELNKALSALVLLARAADPDVDLVAEGLADADMPEASSQVTPPGAETGHFDMRFELAETLYAEGRIKTGAAFDTVHLWIGSNVMVAYPPKEALGVLRRNRDQTLTMMDGIDDDIAHIREQINILQVNVARIHNWDVKRRAALRQQAAK
;
A
#
# COMPACT_ATOMS: atom_id res chain seq x y z
N MET A 1 -3.01 -7.64 -13.66
CA MET A 1 -1.66 -7.11 -13.94
C MET A 1 -1.50 -5.80 -13.21
N SER A 2 -0.79 -5.81 -12.08
CA SER A 2 -0.49 -4.60 -11.29
C SER A 2 0.37 -3.66 -12.13
N LYS A 3 -0.13 -2.43 -12.38
CA LYS A 3 0.68 -1.39 -13.00
C LYS A 3 1.59 -0.84 -11.89
N SER A 4 2.86 -1.27 -11.90
CA SER A 4 3.92 -0.68 -11.05
C SER A 4 3.86 0.84 -11.12
N PHE A 5 4.08 1.48 -9.96
CA PHE A 5 4.06 2.94 -9.87
C PHE A 5 5.20 3.56 -10.68
N MET A 6 6.23 2.79 -10.99
CA MET A 6 7.38 3.16 -11.82
C MET A 6 7.17 2.83 -13.30
N SER A 7 5.98 3.08 -13.84
CA SER A 7 5.65 2.79 -15.25
C SER A 7 6.52 3.65 -16.20
N GLY A 8 7.55 3.05 -16.78
CA GLY A 8 8.31 3.58 -17.92
C GLY A 8 9.83 3.48 -17.81
N GLN A 9 10.39 3.74 -16.62
CA GLN A 9 11.84 3.63 -16.37
C GLN A 9 12.06 3.31 -14.89
N ARG A 10 12.10 2.02 -14.53
CA ARG A 10 12.59 1.60 -13.22
C ARG A 10 14.08 1.97 -13.14
N PRO A 11 14.51 2.82 -12.20
CA PRO A 11 15.92 3.16 -12.05
C PRO A 11 16.70 1.89 -11.77
N THR A 12 17.78 1.69 -12.53
CA THR A 12 18.59 0.48 -12.49
C THR A 12 20.03 0.88 -12.24
N ALA A 13 20.63 0.29 -11.22
CA ALA A 13 22.05 0.35 -10.96
C ALA A 13 22.78 -0.53 -11.98
N HIS A 14 23.86 0.00 -12.56
CA HIS A 14 24.70 -0.79 -13.47
C HIS A 14 25.68 -1.64 -12.68
N PHE A 15 25.56 -2.97 -12.76
CA PHE A 15 26.56 -3.87 -12.22
C PHE A 15 27.85 -3.80 -13.04
N ILE A 16 29.01 -3.73 -12.37
CA ILE A 16 30.32 -3.63 -13.02
C ILE A 16 30.98 -5.01 -12.98
N PRO A 17 30.94 -5.83 -14.05
CA PRO A 17 31.49 -7.18 -14.03
C PRO A 17 33.02 -7.19 -13.94
N ASP A 18 33.70 -6.29 -14.65
CA ASP A 18 35.16 -6.14 -14.62
C ASP A 18 35.55 -4.77 -14.03
N ILE A 19 36.13 -4.80 -12.83
CA ILE A 19 36.56 -3.60 -12.11
C ILE A 19 37.83 -3.03 -12.73
N GLU A 20 38.74 -3.87 -13.23
CA GLU A 20 40.03 -3.42 -13.75
C GLU A 20 39.82 -2.63 -15.04
N ALA A 21 39.03 -3.18 -15.96
CA ALA A 21 38.63 -2.47 -17.17
C ALA A 21 37.84 -1.19 -16.84
N TYR A 22 36.89 -1.26 -15.89
CA TYR A 22 36.06 -0.11 -15.52
C TYR A 22 36.84 1.03 -14.85
N MET A 23 37.86 0.71 -14.07
CA MET A 23 38.73 1.64 -13.37
C MET A 23 39.93 2.10 -14.21
N SER A 24 40.16 1.51 -15.38
CA SER A 24 41.21 1.95 -16.31
C SER A 24 40.99 3.42 -16.70
N GLY A 25 41.96 4.28 -16.39
CA GLY A 25 41.87 5.73 -16.63
C GLY A 25 40.98 6.51 -15.66
N LYS A 26 40.36 5.89 -14.64
CA LYS A 26 39.54 6.57 -13.62
C LYS A 26 40.25 6.66 -12.28
N GLN A 27 39.89 7.68 -11.50
CA GLN A 27 40.31 7.80 -10.10
C GLN A 27 39.31 7.11 -9.17
N THR A 28 39.81 6.42 -8.15
CA THR A 28 39.01 5.62 -7.20
C THR A 28 38.04 6.49 -6.41
N GLU A 29 38.53 7.54 -5.77
CA GLU A 29 37.78 8.37 -4.83
C GLU A 29 36.55 9.07 -5.46
N PRO A 30 36.65 9.74 -6.63
CA PRO A 30 35.48 10.34 -7.27
C PRO A 30 34.51 9.28 -7.81
N THR A 31 34.99 8.10 -8.22
CA THR A 31 34.12 7.01 -8.69
C THR A 31 33.30 6.42 -7.54
N VAL A 32 33.92 6.19 -6.39
CA VAL A 32 33.22 5.74 -5.18
C VAL A 32 32.21 6.79 -4.73
N ARG A 33 32.59 8.07 -4.69
CA ARG A 33 31.67 9.17 -4.35
C ARG A 33 30.45 9.25 -5.28
N ALA A 34 30.63 8.98 -6.58
CA ALA A 34 29.52 8.93 -7.53
C ALA A 34 28.56 7.77 -7.25
N LEU A 35 29.08 6.58 -6.92
CA LEU A 35 28.27 5.41 -6.55
C LEU A 35 27.56 5.59 -5.20
N GLU A 36 28.21 6.21 -4.23
CA GLU A 36 27.59 6.62 -2.96
C GLU A 36 26.43 7.60 -3.19
N GLY A 37 26.62 8.57 -4.09
CA GLY A 37 25.55 9.49 -4.50
C GLY A 37 24.35 8.77 -5.14
N GLN A 38 24.59 7.72 -5.93
CA GLN A 38 23.51 6.86 -6.45
C GLN A 38 22.84 6.06 -5.34
N TYR A 39 23.62 5.49 -4.41
CA TYR A 39 23.10 4.75 -3.25
C TYR A 39 22.17 5.63 -2.39
N THR A 40 22.55 6.86 -2.09
CA THR A 40 21.72 7.80 -1.32
C THR A 40 20.39 8.09 -2.04
N LYS A 41 20.40 8.20 -3.38
CA LYS A 41 19.16 8.37 -4.17
C LYS A 41 18.25 7.15 -4.03
N PHE A 42 18.77 5.94 -4.20
CA PHE A 42 17.98 4.72 -4.05
C PHE A 42 17.43 4.56 -2.62
N ARG A 43 18.21 4.88 -1.59
CA ARG A 43 17.74 4.88 -0.19
C ARG A 43 16.63 5.90 0.06
N PHE A 44 16.76 7.10 -0.51
CA PHE A 44 15.70 8.09 -0.43
C PHE A 44 14.41 7.59 -1.09
N MET A 45 14.52 6.98 -2.27
CA MET A 45 13.38 6.41 -2.97
C MET A 45 12.74 5.24 -2.19
N GLU A 46 13.54 4.33 -1.61
CA GLU A 46 13.05 3.27 -0.73
C GLU A 46 12.22 3.85 0.43
N LYS A 47 12.74 4.88 1.10
CA LYS A 47 12.05 5.54 2.21
C LYS A 47 10.72 6.17 1.76
N ALA A 48 10.70 6.81 0.59
CA ALA A 48 9.49 7.40 0.02
C ALA A 48 8.41 6.34 -0.29
N LEU A 49 8.82 5.20 -0.86
CA LEU A 49 7.90 4.09 -1.14
C LEU A 49 7.37 3.45 0.15
N LEU A 50 8.22 3.25 1.17
CA LEU A 50 7.81 2.72 2.47
C LEU A 50 6.81 3.64 3.17
N GLN A 51 7.03 4.96 3.15
CA GLN A 51 6.10 5.93 3.72
C GLN A 51 4.75 5.88 3.01
N ARG A 52 4.75 5.78 1.67
CA ARG A 52 3.52 5.65 0.90
C ARG A 52 2.78 4.35 1.19
N LYS A 53 3.50 3.22 1.30
CA LYS A 53 2.92 1.93 1.69
C LYS A 53 2.25 2.03 3.05
N SER A 54 2.92 2.64 4.05
CA SER A 54 2.34 2.85 5.37
C SER A 54 1.05 3.69 5.32
N GLY A 55 1.02 4.74 4.50
CA GLY A 55 -0.19 5.54 4.30
C GLY A 55 -1.36 4.76 3.70
N LEU A 56 -1.11 3.86 2.74
CA LEU A 56 -2.15 2.98 2.16
C LEU A 56 -2.58 1.90 3.16
N ALA A 57 -1.63 1.30 3.89
CA ALA A 57 -1.91 0.30 4.90
C ALA A 57 -2.78 0.85 6.05
N GLY A 58 -2.65 2.14 6.39
CA GLY A 58 -3.53 2.80 7.37
C GLY A 58 -4.98 2.97 6.90
N ARG A 59 -5.21 3.09 5.58
CA ARG A 59 -6.56 3.23 5.00
C ARG A 59 -7.30 1.91 4.87
N LEU A 60 -6.58 0.80 4.76
CA LEU A 60 -7.17 -0.52 4.54
C LEU A 60 -8.12 -0.95 5.69
N PRO A 61 -7.77 -0.76 6.98
CA PRO A 61 -8.69 -1.00 8.09
C PRO A 61 -9.95 -0.14 8.02
N GLU A 62 -9.85 1.12 7.60
CA GLU A 62 -11.01 2.02 7.47
C GLU A 62 -11.95 1.55 6.36
N LEU A 63 -11.40 1.15 5.20
CA LEU A 63 -12.17 0.57 4.10
C LEU A 63 -12.87 -0.73 4.52
N ASN A 64 -12.18 -1.59 5.27
CA ASN A 64 -12.76 -2.84 5.77
C ASN A 64 -13.87 -2.59 6.79
N LYS A 65 -13.69 -1.63 7.71
CA LYS A 65 -14.74 -1.21 8.65
C LYS A 65 -15.96 -0.65 7.93
N ALA A 66 -15.75 0.19 6.91
CA ALA A 66 -16.83 0.75 6.11
C ALA A 66 -17.59 -0.33 5.33
N LEU A 67 -16.89 -1.34 4.81
CA LEU A 67 -17.51 -2.51 4.19
C LEU A 67 -18.32 -3.34 5.18
N SER A 68 -17.78 -3.67 6.36
CA SER A 68 -18.53 -4.36 7.42
C SER A 68 -19.78 -3.60 7.84
N ALA A 69 -19.67 -2.28 8.04
CA ALA A 69 -20.83 -1.44 8.37
C ALA A 69 -21.90 -1.45 7.27
N LEU A 70 -21.50 -1.37 5.99
CA LEU A 70 -22.44 -1.47 4.87
C LEU A 70 -23.10 -2.84 4.78
N VAL A 71 -22.38 -3.93 5.07
CA VAL A 71 -22.94 -5.29 5.10
C VAL A 71 -24.02 -5.40 6.19
N LEU A 72 -23.75 -4.87 7.38
CA LEU A 72 -24.73 -4.81 8.47
C LEU A 72 -25.97 -4.00 8.06
N LEU A 73 -25.78 -2.84 7.43
CA LEU A 73 -26.88 -1.99 6.96
C LEU A 73 -27.67 -2.64 5.82
N ALA A 74 -27.01 -3.36 4.92
CA ALA A 74 -27.66 -4.10 3.84
C ALA A 74 -28.54 -5.23 4.39
N ARG A 75 -28.06 -5.99 5.38
CA ARG A 75 -28.85 -7.02 6.08
C ARG A 75 -30.00 -6.42 6.91
N ALA A 76 -29.83 -5.20 7.43
CA ALA A 76 -30.91 -4.48 8.11
C ALA A 76 -31.99 -3.96 7.13
N ALA A 77 -31.62 -3.69 5.87
CA ALA A 77 -32.56 -3.30 4.83
C ALA A 77 -33.31 -4.51 4.25
N ASP A 78 -32.61 -5.62 4.03
CA ASP A 78 -33.14 -6.87 3.48
C ASP A 78 -32.62 -8.07 4.32
N PRO A 79 -33.45 -8.66 5.20
CA PRO A 79 -33.03 -9.74 6.09
C PRO A 79 -32.61 -11.02 5.35
N ASP A 80 -33.18 -11.24 4.16
CA ASP A 80 -32.98 -12.43 3.34
C ASP A 80 -31.85 -12.23 2.31
N VAL A 81 -31.15 -11.09 2.35
CA VAL A 81 -30.06 -10.82 1.41
C VAL A 81 -28.97 -11.88 1.54
N ASP A 82 -28.76 -12.64 0.47
CA ASP A 82 -27.64 -13.57 0.38
C ASP A 82 -26.35 -12.77 0.16
N LEU A 83 -25.69 -12.48 1.28
CA LEU A 83 -24.46 -11.71 1.31
C LEU A 83 -23.33 -12.35 0.50
N VAL A 84 -23.34 -13.66 0.31
CA VAL A 84 -22.28 -14.36 -0.44
C VAL A 84 -22.60 -14.38 -1.92
N ALA A 85 -23.84 -14.70 -2.31
CA ALA A 85 -24.26 -14.70 -3.71
C ALA A 85 -24.22 -13.30 -4.36
N GLU A 86 -24.51 -12.26 -3.58
CA GLU A 86 -24.44 -10.86 -4.02
C GLU A 86 -22.99 -10.30 -3.98
N GLY A 87 -22.00 -11.12 -3.60
CA GLY A 87 -20.60 -10.71 -3.48
C GLY A 87 -20.36 -9.65 -2.39
N LEU A 88 -21.26 -9.59 -1.39
CA LEU A 88 -21.29 -8.63 -0.29
C LEU A 88 -20.46 -9.09 0.92
N ALA A 89 -20.12 -10.38 1.05
CA ALA A 89 -19.20 -10.93 2.04
C ALA A 89 -18.20 -11.89 1.39
N ASP A 90 -16.93 -11.81 1.80
CA ASP A 90 -15.92 -12.81 1.43
C ASP A 90 -16.12 -14.05 2.32
N ALA A 91 -15.97 -15.27 1.79
CA ALA A 91 -16.23 -16.51 2.52
C ALA A 91 -15.40 -16.64 3.82
N ASP A 92 -14.25 -15.95 3.88
CA ASP A 92 -13.33 -15.94 5.01
C ASP A 92 -13.61 -14.84 6.05
N MET A 93 -14.61 -13.96 5.82
CA MET A 93 -15.00 -12.95 6.80
C MET A 93 -15.86 -13.57 7.92
N PRO A 94 -15.55 -13.34 9.21
CA PRO A 94 -16.26 -13.95 10.34
C PRO A 94 -17.75 -13.58 10.41
N GLU A 95 -18.15 -12.48 9.75
CA GLU A 95 -19.55 -12.04 9.64
C GLU A 95 -20.38 -12.87 8.63
N ALA A 96 -19.72 -13.71 7.80
CA ALA A 96 -20.38 -14.61 6.86
C ALA A 96 -20.95 -15.88 7.53
N SER A 97 -20.42 -16.29 8.69
CA SER A 97 -20.71 -17.61 9.28
C SER A 97 -21.52 -17.60 10.57
N SER A 98 -21.93 -16.45 11.12
CA SER A 98 -22.80 -16.43 12.32
C SER A 98 -23.59 -15.14 12.43
N GLN A 99 -24.92 -15.28 12.48
CA GLN A 99 -25.93 -14.42 13.14
C GLN A 99 -25.45 -13.07 13.70
N VAL A 100 -24.92 -12.17 12.88
CA VAL A 100 -24.92 -10.74 13.22
C VAL A 100 -26.26 -10.21 12.75
N THR A 101 -27.29 -10.49 13.56
CA THR A 101 -28.57 -9.80 13.46
C THR A 101 -28.32 -8.37 13.92
N PRO A 102 -28.60 -7.35 13.10
CA PRO A 102 -28.56 -5.97 13.57
C PRO A 102 -29.45 -5.86 14.83
N PRO A 103 -28.98 -5.23 15.92
CA PRO A 103 -29.80 -5.05 17.11
C PRO A 103 -31.07 -4.28 16.73
N GLY A 104 -32.24 -4.92 16.74
CA GLY A 104 -33.51 -4.31 16.34
C GLY A 104 -34.07 -4.73 14.98
N ALA A 105 -33.51 -5.77 14.33
CA ALA A 105 -34.06 -6.34 13.09
C ALA A 105 -35.54 -6.75 13.21
N GLU A 106 -35.99 -7.14 14.41
CA GLU A 106 -37.38 -7.51 14.69
C GLU A 106 -38.30 -6.30 14.97
N THR A 107 -37.73 -5.13 15.26
CA THR A 107 -38.44 -3.94 15.77
C THR A 107 -38.64 -2.84 14.72
N GLY A 108 -38.18 -3.03 13.49
CA GLY A 108 -38.31 -2.05 12.40
C GLY A 108 -37.39 -0.83 12.53
N HIS A 109 -36.51 -0.80 13.53
CA HIS A 109 -35.53 0.24 13.77
C HIS A 109 -34.39 -0.25 14.65
N PHE A 110 -33.22 0.38 14.56
CA PHE A 110 -32.11 0.19 15.50
C PHE A 110 -31.65 1.52 16.08
N ASP A 111 -31.26 1.50 17.36
CA ASP A 111 -30.75 2.65 18.09
C ASP A 111 -29.23 2.74 17.92
N MET A 112 -28.72 3.91 17.56
CA MET A 112 -27.28 4.15 17.37
C MET A 112 -26.87 5.51 17.94
N ARG A 113 -25.62 5.61 18.37
CA ARG A 113 -25.00 6.87 18.78
C ARG A 113 -24.24 7.47 17.62
N PHE A 114 -24.61 8.67 17.22
CA PHE A 114 -23.97 9.43 16.15
C PHE A 114 -23.00 10.44 16.74
N GLU A 115 -21.77 10.43 16.24
CA GLU A 115 -20.76 11.41 16.60
C GLU A 115 -21.09 12.76 15.92
N LEU A 116 -21.30 13.80 16.72
CA LEU A 116 -21.47 15.19 16.28
C LEU A 116 -20.15 15.96 16.35
N ALA A 117 -19.32 15.63 17.35
CA ALA A 117 -17.96 16.11 17.55
C ALA A 117 -17.16 15.06 18.34
N GLU A 118 -15.85 15.25 18.48
CA GLU A 118 -14.88 14.27 19.05
C GLU A 118 -15.28 13.68 20.41
N THR A 119 -16.08 14.40 21.20
CA THR A 119 -16.61 13.93 22.50
C THR A 119 -18.13 14.09 22.65
N LEU A 120 -18.83 14.47 21.59
CA LEU A 120 -20.27 14.75 21.60
C LEU A 120 -21.00 13.73 20.72
N TYR A 121 -21.90 12.98 21.35
CA TYR A 121 -22.72 11.97 20.69
C TYR A 121 -24.20 12.27 20.88
N ALA A 122 -25.00 12.02 19.84
CA ALA A 122 -26.45 12.01 19.93
C ALA A 122 -26.99 10.60 19.73
N GLU A 123 -28.01 10.25 20.50
CA GLU A 123 -28.77 9.03 20.29
C GLU A 123 -29.78 9.26 19.16
N GLY A 124 -29.83 8.34 18.20
CA GLY A 124 -30.75 8.42 17.08
C GLY A 124 -31.24 7.04 16.66
N ARG A 125 -32.42 7.03 16.03
CA ARG A 125 -33.04 5.84 15.45
C ARG A 125 -32.87 5.78 13.96
N ILE A 126 -32.35 4.68 13.47
CA ILE A 126 -32.39 4.35 12.04
C ILE A 126 -33.53 3.38 11.82
N LYS A 127 -34.43 3.72 10.88
CA LYS A 127 -35.52 2.83 10.45
C LYS A 127 -34.97 1.75 9.53
N THR A 128 -35.40 0.51 9.72
CA THR A 128 -35.02 -0.64 8.87
C THR A 128 -36.07 -0.90 7.78
N GLY A 129 -35.74 -1.73 6.80
CA GLY A 129 -36.62 -2.06 5.67
C GLY A 129 -36.67 -0.98 4.57
N ALA A 130 -37.81 -0.86 3.87
CA ALA A 130 -37.97 -0.02 2.67
C ALA A 130 -37.74 1.50 2.86
N ALA A 131 -37.61 1.96 4.11
CA ALA A 131 -37.24 3.35 4.40
C ALA A 131 -35.73 3.61 4.28
N PHE A 132 -34.91 2.55 4.21
CA PHE A 132 -33.46 2.62 4.06
C PHE A 132 -33.05 2.32 2.62
N ASP A 133 -33.19 3.32 1.74
CA ASP A 133 -32.96 3.17 0.29
C ASP A 133 -31.56 3.64 -0.15
N THR A 134 -30.96 4.60 0.57
CA THR A 134 -29.73 5.26 0.11
C THR A 134 -28.70 5.45 1.21
N VAL A 135 -27.44 5.20 0.88
CA VAL A 135 -26.26 5.56 1.66
C VAL A 135 -25.51 6.68 0.95
N HIS A 136 -25.03 7.66 1.70
CA HIS A 136 -24.27 8.77 1.16
C HIS A 136 -22.77 8.49 1.31
N LEU A 137 -22.06 8.36 0.19
CA LEU A 137 -20.62 8.12 0.17
C LEU A 137 -19.86 9.37 -0.27
N TRP A 138 -18.83 9.71 0.49
CA TRP A 138 -17.88 10.75 0.11
C TRP A 138 -16.84 10.19 -0.87
N ILE A 139 -16.87 10.67 -2.11
CA ILE A 139 -15.96 10.20 -3.18
C ILE A 139 -14.72 11.09 -3.35
N GLY A 140 -14.64 12.19 -2.58
CA GLY A 140 -13.56 13.18 -2.65
C GLY A 140 -13.97 14.47 -3.36
N SER A 141 -13.03 15.42 -3.47
CA SER A 141 -13.23 16.70 -4.18
C SER A 141 -14.46 17.52 -3.73
N ASN A 142 -14.82 17.43 -2.44
CA ASN A 142 -16.03 18.04 -1.88
C ASN A 142 -17.35 17.53 -2.50
N VAL A 143 -17.35 16.30 -3.00
CA VAL A 143 -18.52 15.65 -3.60
C VAL A 143 -18.94 14.43 -2.77
N MET A 144 -20.23 14.40 -2.46
CA MET A 144 -20.93 13.28 -1.83
C MET A 144 -22.01 12.78 -2.78
N VAL A 145 -22.12 11.47 -2.95
CA VAL A 145 -23.08 10.84 -3.86
C VAL A 145 -23.92 9.83 -3.10
N ALA A 146 -25.23 9.85 -3.34
CA ALA A 146 -26.16 8.87 -2.81
C ALA A 146 -26.13 7.60 -3.68
N TYR A 147 -25.94 6.45 -3.05
CA TYR A 147 -25.95 5.14 -3.69
C TYR A 147 -26.89 4.20 -2.94
N PRO A 148 -27.59 3.29 -3.63
CA PRO A 148 -28.21 2.13 -3.00
C PRO A 148 -27.14 1.32 -2.23
N PRO A 149 -27.49 0.67 -1.09
CA PRO A 149 -26.54 -0.09 -0.28
C PRO A 149 -25.71 -1.12 -1.08
N LYS A 150 -26.35 -1.79 -2.05
CA LYS A 150 -25.71 -2.78 -2.93
C LYS A 150 -24.64 -2.14 -3.84
N GLU A 151 -24.97 -1.01 -4.47
CA GLU A 151 -24.03 -0.29 -5.35
C GLU A 151 -22.88 0.35 -4.56
N ALA A 152 -23.17 0.91 -3.38
CA ALA A 152 -22.19 1.51 -2.48
C ALA A 152 -21.09 0.51 -2.10
N LEU A 153 -21.48 -0.73 -1.84
CA LEU A 153 -20.55 -1.80 -1.54
C LEU A 153 -19.67 -2.13 -2.76
N GLY A 154 -20.22 -2.20 -3.97
CA GLY A 154 -19.44 -2.37 -5.19
C GLY A 154 -18.42 -1.25 -5.43
N VAL A 155 -18.75 -0.01 -5.05
CA VAL A 155 -17.80 1.13 -5.08
C VAL A 155 -16.68 0.95 -4.06
N LEU A 156 -17.00 0.63 -2.80
CA LEU A 156 -16.00 0.43 -1.75
C LEU A 156 -15.10 -0.78 -1.99
N ARG A 157 -15.64 -1.88 -2.53
CA ARG A 157 -14.85 -3.07 -2.91
C ARG A 157 -13.86 -2.74 -4.01
N ARG A 158 -14.29 -2.06 -5.07
CA ARG A 158 -13.37 -1.59 -6.12
C ARG A 158 -12.27 -0.70 -5.55
N ASN A 159 -12.58 0.19 -4.60
CA ASN A 159 -11.59 1.03 -3.95
C ASN A 159 -10.60 0.21 -3.09
N ARG A 160 -11.09 -0.75 -2.32
CA ARG A 160 -10.27 -1.70 -1.55
C ARG A 160 -9.34 -2.49 -2.47
N ASP A 161 -9.86 -3.09 -3.53
CA ASP A 161 -9.10 -3.94 -4.44
C ASP A 161 -8.06 -3.12 -5.23
N GLN A 162 -8.39 -1.88 -5.60
CA GLN A 162 -7.44 -0.92 -6.16
C GLN A 162 -6.33 -0.59 -5.15
N THR A 163 -6.69 -0.35 -3.88
CA THR A 163 -5.72 -0.08 -2.81
C THR A 163 -4.77 -1.26 -2.60
N LEU A 164 -5.30 -2.50 -2.58
CA LEU A 164 -4.50 -3.72 -2.50
C LEU A 164 -3.56 -3.86 -3.71
N THR A 165 -4.07 -3.68 -4.92
CA THR A 165 -3.25 -3.72 -6.14
C THR A 165 -2.14 -2.66 -6.13
N MET A 166 -2.44 -1.45 -5.63
CA MET A 166 -1.44 -0.39 -5.46
C MET A 166 -0.38 -0.76 -4.42
N MET A 167 -0.77 -1.43 -3.32
CA MET A 167 0.17 -1.91 -2.31
C MET A 167 1.10 -2.98 -2.88
N ASP A 168 0.56 -3.95 -3.61
CA ASP A 168 1.36 -4.99 -4.28
C ASP A 168 2.37 -4.39 -5.26
N GLY A 169 1.93 -3.41 -6.07
CA GLY A 169 2.83 -2.70 -6.98
C GLY A 169 3.95 -1.95 -6.27
N ILE A 170 3.68 -1.35 -5.11
CA ILE A 170 4.71 -0.68 -4.30
C ILE A 170 5.69 -1.71 -3.71
N ASP A 171 5.22 -2.89 -3.32
CA ASP A 171 6.09 -3.95 -2.80
C ASP A 171 7.06 -4.48 -3.85
N ASP A 172 6.59 -4.67 -5.08
CA ASP A 172 7.44 -5.00 -6.22
C ASP A 172 8.50 -3.91 -6.48
N ASP A 173 8.11 -2.63 -6.39
CA ASP A 173 9.01 -1.50 -6.58
C ASP A 173 10.06 -1.41 -5.45
N ILE A 174 9.67 -1.67 -4.19
CA ILE A 174 10.59 -1.75 -3.05
C ILE A 174 11.59 -2.89 -3.24
N ALA A 175 11.12 -4.07 -3.66
CA ALA A 175 11.99 -5.22 -3.92
C ALA A 175 13.02 -4.89 -5.02
N HIS A 176 12.58 -4.25 -6.11
CA HIS A 176 13.47 -3.80 -7.18
C HIS A 176 14.53 -2.81 -6.68
N ILE A 177 14.13 -1.78 -5.91
CA ILE A 177 15.08 -0.79 -5.38
C ILE A 177 16.09 -1.43 -4.43
N ARG A 178 15.66 -2.37 -3.58
CA ARG A 178 16.57 -3.11 -2.70
C ARG A 178 17.62 -3.89 -3.48
N GLU A 179 17.23 -4.50 -4.59
CA GLU A 179 18.18 -5.17 -5.47
C GLU A 179 19.19 -4.18 -6.08
N GLN A 180 18.74 -2.99 -6.52
CA GLN A 180 19.65 -1.97 -7.03
C GLN A 180 20.62 -1.47 -5.95
N ILE A 181 20.16 -1.35 -4.71
CA ILE A 181 21.01 -1.02 -3.56
C ILE A 181 22.08 -2.09 -3.36
N ASN A 182 21.70 -3.38 -3.39
CA ASN A 182 22.65 -4.49 -3.26
C ASN A 182 23.73 -4.44 -4.34
N ILE A 183 23.34 -4.24 -5.61
CA ILE A 183 24.27 -4.10 -6.75
C ILE A 183 25.28 -2.98 -6.51
N LEU A 184 24.82 -1.80 -6.07
CA LEU A 184 25.71 -0.67 -5.78
C LEU A 184 26.67 -0.96 -4.63
N GLN A 185 26.20 -1.59 -3.55
CA GLN A 185 27.04 -1.96 -2.42
C GLN A 185 28.15 -2.93 -2.84
N VAL A 186 27.81 -3.94 -3.66
CA VAL A 186 28.79 -4.87 -4.22
C VAL A 186 29.81 -4.12 -5.09
N ASN A 187 29.36 -3.23 -5.99
CA ASN A 187 30.26 -2.44 -6.82
C ASN A 187 31.24 -1.57 -6.00
N VAL A 188 30.74 -0.88 -4.97
CA VAL A 188 31.58 -0.04 -4.09
C VAL A 188 32.61 -0.88 -3.35
N ALA A 189 32.20 -2.00 -2.75
CA ALA A 189 33.12 -2.90 -2.05
C ALA A 189 34.19 -3.47 -2.97
N ARG A 190 33.80 -3.84 -4.20
CA ARG A 190 34.69 -4.35 -5.25
C ARG A 190 35.73 -3.32 -5.67
N ILE A 191 35.34 -2.07 -5.89
CA ILE A 191 36.27 -0.98 -6.21
C ILE A 191 37.22 -0.69 -5.05
N HIS A 192 36.73 -0.69 -3.81
CA HIS A 192 37.58 -0.51 -2.64
C HIS A 192 38.62 -1.63 -2.51
N ASN A 193 38.21 -2.90 -2.70
CA ASN A 193 39.11 -4.05 -2.68
C ASN A 193 40.17 -3.99 -3.78
N TRP A 194 39.79 -3.57 -4.99
CA TRP A 194 40.74 -3.34 -6.09
C TRP A 194 41.77 -2.27 -5.74
N ASP A 195 41.33 -1.15 -5.18
CA ASP A 195 42.21 -0.02 -4.86
C ASP A 195 43.17 -0.34 -3.72
N VAL A 196 42.73 -1.10 -2.70
CA VAL A 196 43.61 -1.64 -1.65
C VAL A 196 44.70 -2.53 -2.25
N LYS A 197 44.34 -3.46 -3.15
CA LYS A 197 45.31 -4.34 -3.83
C LYS A 197 46.34 -3.53 -4.63
N ARG A 198 45.89 -2.52 -5.38
CA ARG A 198 46.76 -1.62 -6.14
C ARG A 198 47.73 -0.86 -5.25
N ARG A 199 47.24 -0.26 -4.15
CA ARG A 199 48.08 0.46 -3.18
C ARG A 199 49.09 -0.46 -2.48
N ALA A 200 48.70 -1.69 -2.14
CA ALA A 200 49.60 -2.67 -1.55
C ALA A 200 50.73 -3.07 -2.51
N ALA A 201 50.42 -3.35 -3.78
CA ALA A 201 51.40 -3.69 -4.80
C ALA A 201 52.42 -2.56 -5.04
N LEU A 202 51.96 -1.29 -5.09
CA LEU A 202 52.84 -0.13 -5.23
C LEU A 202 53.81 0.02 -4.04
N ARG A 203 53.34 -0.22 -2.81
CA ARG A 203 54.22 -0.20 -1.62
C ARG A 203 55.26 -1.32 -1.63
N GLN A 204 54.88 -2.51 -2.09
CA GLN A 204 55.81 -3.64 -2.22
C GLN A 204 56.88 -3.40 -3.31
N GLN A 205 56.52 -2.72 -4.40
CA GLN A 205 57.47 -2.33 -5.44
C GLN A 205 58.41 -1.22 -4.98
N ALA A 206 57.91 -0.26 -4.19
CA ALA A 206 58.73 0.81 -3.64
C ALA A 206 59.65 0.36 -2.48
N ALA A 207 59.38 -0.79 -1.87
CA ALA A 207 60.18 -1.38 -0.80
C ALA A 207 61.25 -2.39 -1.31
N LYS A 208 61.30 -2.64 -2.62
CA LYS A 208 62.33 -3.43 -3.30
C LYS A 208 63.32 -2.50 -3.99
#